data_AF-A0A536EJE8-F1
#
_entry.id   AF-A0A536EJE8-F1
#
_cell.length_a   1.000
_cell.length_b   1.000
_cell.length_c   1.000
_cell.angle_alpha   90.00
_cell.angle_beta   90.00
_cell.angle_gamma   90.00
#
_symmetry.space_group_name_H-M   'P 1'
#
loop_
_entity.id
_entity.type
_entity.pdbx_description
1 polymer ?
#
loop_
_entity_poly.entity_id
_entity_poly.type
_entity_poly.pdbx_seq_one_letter_code
_entity_poly.pdbx_strand_id
1 'polypeptide(L)'
;MGVDAKAKAAVKKPAAHPNTWVFFDGDFARYNDVKLGLMTHALHYGTAVFEGIRAYWNQQKNQLYLLQAAAHYDRMKRSANVMRMTLPHSTEELV
;
A
#
# COMPACT_ATOMS: atom_id res chain seq x y z
N MET A 1 -6.99 27.66 41.56
CA MET A 1 -5.76 26.87 41.34
C MET A 1 -5.79 26.38 39.90
N GLY A 2 -5.29 27.19 38.97
CA GLY A 2 -5.16 26.81 37.56
C GLY A 2 -3.85 26.07 37.37
N VAL A 3 -3.91 24.86 36.84
CA VAL A 3 -2.71 24.14 36.40
C VAL A 3 -2.38 24.60 34.99
N ASP A 4 -1.38 25.47 34.88
CA ASP A 4 -0.79 25.86 33.60
C ASP A 4 -0.06 24.65 33.00
N ALA A 5 -0.78 23.84 32.25
CA ALA A 5 -0.20 22.79 31.44
C ALA A 5 0.52 23.43 30.24
N LYS A 6 1.81 23.75 30.42
CA LYS A 6 2.68 24.12 29.30
C LYS A 6 2.64 23.00 28.25
N ALA A 7 2.07 23.30 27.08
CA ALA A 7 2.13 22.43 25.93
C ALA A 7 3.60 22.19 25.56
N LYS A 8 4.07 20.94 25.70
CA LYS A 8 5.36 20.54 25.19
C LYS A 8 5.31 20.66 23.66
N ALA A 9 6.24 21.42 23.08
CA ALA A 9 6.41 21.47 21.63
C ALA A 9 6.61 20.04 21.10
N ALA A 10 5.71 19.59 20.24
CA ALA A 10 5.77 18.26 19.66
C ALA A 10 7.02 18.15 18.77
N VAL A 11 7.95 17.27 19.14
CA VAL A 11 9.09 16.94 18.31
C VAL A 11 8.57 16.32 17.01
N LYS A 12 8.80 16.99 15.87
CA LYS A 12 8.35 16.53 14.56
C LYS A 12 9.14 15.27 14.20
N LYS A 13 8.52 14.10 14.45
CA LYS A 13 9.10 12.79 14.15
C LYS A 13 9.48 12.75 12.65
N PRO A 14 10.65 12.20 12.28
CA PRO A 14 11.03 12.08 10.88
C PRO A 14 9.94 11.33 10.11
N ALA A 15 9.63 11.80 8.90
CA ALA A 15 8.63 11.19 8.05
C ALA A 15 9.02 9.73 7.78
N ALA A 16 8.11 8.80 8.03
CA ALA A 16 8.31 7.42 7.63
C ALA A 16 8.41 7.35 6.10
N HIS A 17 9.31 6.52 5.59
CA HIS A 17 9.42 6.23 4.14
C HIS A 17 9.51 7.48 3.24
N PRO A 18 10.52 8.35 3.42
CA PRO A 18 10.56 9.68 2.78
C PRO A 18 10.66 9.63 1.25
N ASN A 19 11.23 8.57 0.69
CA ASN A 19 11.47 8.42 -0.75
C ASN A 19 10.62 7.31 -1.40
N THR A 20 9.63 6.77 -0.68
CA THR A 20 8.82 5.65 -1.17
C THR A 20 7.69 6.14 -2.05
N TRP A 21 7.58 5.55 -3.24
CA TRP A 21 6.43 5.66 -4.12
C TRP A 21 5.41 4.58 -3.80
N VAL A 22 4.14 4.91 -3.94
CA VAL A 22 3.02 3.98 -3.82
C VAL A 22 2.08 4.19 -5.00
N PHE A 23 1.40 3.12 -5.40
CA PHE A 23 0.29 3.19 -6.34
C PHE A 23 -1.01 3.17 -5.54
N PHE A 24 -1.86 4.18 -5.73
CA PHE A 24 -3.10 4.37 -4.97
C PHE A 24 -4.16 4.99 -5.87
N ASP A 25 -5.35 4.36 -5.92
CA ASP A 25 -6.50 4.81 -6.72
C ASP A 25 -6.19 5.16 -8.20
N GLY A 26 -5.33 4.36 -8.84
CA GLY A 26 -5.02 4.50 -10.27
C GLY A 26 -3.82 5.38 -10.61
N ASP A 27 -3.15 5.97 -9.62
CA ASP A 27 -1.99 6.85 -9.85
C ASP A 27 -0.83 6.61 -8.87
N PHE A 28 0.37 7.07 -9.23
CA PHE A 28 1.55 7.04 -8.38
C PHE A 28 1.64 8.30 -7.51
N ALA A 29 1.80 8.11 -6.21
CA ALA A 29 1.97 9.18 -5.24
C ALA A 29 3.14 8.90 -4.29
N ARG A 30 3.59 9.92 -3.55
CA ARG A 30 4.52 9.70 -2.45
C ARG A 30 3.77 9.11 -1.26
N TYR A 31 4.43 8.19 -0.54
CA TYR A 31 3.86 7.53 0.64
C TYR A 31 3.23 8.50 1.64
N ASN A 32 3.85 9.67 1.86
CA ASN A 32 3.39 10.65 2.83
C ASN A 32 2.18 11.49 2.36
N ASP A 33 1.85 11.46 1.07
CA ASP A 33 0.74 12.21 0.48
C ASP A 33 -0.56 11.39 0.47
N VAL A 34 -0.46 10.06 0.52
CA VAL A 34 -1.62 9.16 0.58
C VAL A 34 -2.16 9.08 2.01
N LYS A 35 -3.50 9.14 2.15
CA LYS A 35 -4.22 9.02 3.42
C LYS A 35 -5.39 8.07 3.28
N LEU A 36 -5.59 7.23 4.29
CA LEU A 36 -6.80 6.42 4.45
C LEU A 36 -7.71 7.08 5.47
N GLY A 37 -9.01 7.11 5.20
CA GLY A 37 -10.00 7.59 6.16
C GLY A 37 -10.04 6.68 7.38
N LEU A 38 -10.24 7.27 8.57
CA LEU A 38 -10.30 6.48 9.81
C LEU A 38 -11.39 5.42 9.75
N MET A 39 -12.55 5.74 9.19
CA MET A 39 -13.69 4.82 9.03
C MET A 39 -13.53 3.80 7.89
N THR A 40 -12.32 3.59 7.37
CA THR A 40 -12.07 2.59 6.32
C THR A 40 -12.49 1.21 6.84
N HIS A 41 -13.40 0.55 6.12
CA HIS A 41 -14.01 -0.71 6.53
C HIS A 41 -12.97 -1.82 6.74
N ALA A 42 -11.94 -1.87 5.90
CA ALA A 42 -10.83 -2.80 6.03
C ALA A 42 -10.08 -2.69 7.37
N LEU A 43 -9.99 -1.50 7.98
CA LEU A 43 -9.31 -1.30 9.26
C LEU A 43 -10.12 -1.84 10.44
N HIS A 44 -11.45 -1.83 10.33
CA HIS A 44 -12.37 -2.22 11.41
C HIS A 44 -12.78 -3.69 11.33
N TYR A 45 -12.91 -4.21 10.12
CA TYR A 45 -13.51 -5.53 9.87
C TYR A 45 -12.60 -6.47 9.10
N GLY A 46 -11.38 -6.06 8.76
CA GLY A 46 -10.41 -6.90 8.05
C GLY A 46 -10.82 -7.27 6.63
N THR A 47 -11.81 -6.58 6.05
CA THR A 47 -12.32 -6.85 4.70
C THR A 47 -11.37 -6.31 3.63
N ALA A 48 -10.22 -6.95 3.49
CA ALA A 48 -9.24 -6.65 2.46
C ALA A 48 -8.66 -7.93 1.88
N VAL A 49 -8.14 -7.82 0.67
CA VAL A 49 -7.34 -8.86 0.01
C VAL A 49 -6.00 -8.22 -0.30
N PHE A 50 -4.91 -8.95 -0.05
CA PHE A 50 -3.57 -8.51 -0.37
C PHE A 50 -2.77 -9.64 -0.98
N GLU A 51 -1.69 -9.29 -1.67
CA GLU A 51 -0.70 -10.22 -2.20
C GLU A 51 0.69 -9.78 -1.78
N GLY A 52 1.58 -10.75 -1.62
CA GLY A 52 3.00 -10.51 -1.44
C GLY A 52 3.76 -10.96 -2.68
N ILE A 53 4.25 -10.02 -3.47
CA ILE A 53 5.01 -10.30 -4.69
C ILE A 53 6.48 -9.94 -4.46
N ARG A 54 7.38 -10.87 -4.78
CA ARG A 54 8.82 -10.63 -4.64
C ARG A 54 9.43 -10.20 -5.96
N ALA A 55 10.35 -9.25 -5.88
CA ALA A 55 11.25 -8.91 -6.97
C ALA A 55 12.69 -9.25 -6.56
N TYR A 56 13.48 -9.75 -7.50
CA TYR A 56 14.88 -10.12 -7.27
C TYR A 56 15.78 -9.30 -8.18
N TRP A 57 16.77 -8.65 -7.58
CA TRP A 57 17.77 -7.88 -8.30
C TRP A 57 18.88 -8.81 -8.81
N ASN A 58 19.14 -8.76 -10.11
CA ASN A 58 20.27 -9.40 -10.73
C ASN A 58 21.35 -8.37 -11.04
N GLN A 59 22.42 -8.35 -10.24
CA GLN A 59 23.52 -7.40 -10.38
C GLN A 59 24.25 -7.54 -11.73
N GLN A 60 24.43 -8.76 -12.23
CA GLN A 60 25.17 -9.01 -13.48
C GLN A 60 24.42 -8.47 -14.70
N LYS A 61 23.09 -8.58 -14.68
CA LYS A 61 22.21 -8.08 -15.74
C LYS A 61 21.73 -6.65 -15.50
N ASN A 62 22.09 -6.06 -14.36
CA ASN A 62 21.58 -4.76 -13.90
C ASN A 62 20.06 -4.66 -14.04
N GLN A 63 19.33 -5.70 -13.63
CA GLN A 63 17.90 -5.84 -13.88
C GLN A 63 17.14 -6.38 -12.67
N LEU A 64 15.95 -5.81 -12.44
CA LEU A 64 15.00 -6.29 -11.45
C LEU A 64 13.98 -7.23 -12.12
N TYR A 65 13.79 -8.42 -11.55
CA TYR A 65 12.83 -9.40 -12.05
C TYR A 65 11.72 -9.62 -11.04
N LEU A 66 10.48 -9.37 -11.46
CA LEU A 66 9.28 -9.62 -10.65
C LEU A 66 8.86 -11.09 -10.79
N LEU A 67 8.76 -11.81 -9.67
CA LEU A 67 8.48 -13.24 -9.68
C LEU A 67 6.98 -13.50 -9.82
N GLN A 68 6.58 -14.11 -10.94
CA GLN A 68 5.22 -14.60 -11.20
C GLN A 68 4.10 -13.55 -10.98
N ALA A 69 4.34 -12.30 -11.34
CA ALA A 69 3.43 -11.18 -11.10
C ALA A 69 1.97 -11.45 -11.54
N ALA A 70 1.77 -11.90 -12.78
CA ALA A 70 0.44 -12.22 -13.30
C ALA A 70 -0.30 -13.26 -12.46
N ALA A 71 0.39 -14.32 -12.01
CA ALA A 71 -0.21 -15.37 -11.18
C ALA A 71 -0.64 -14.86 -9.79
N HIS A 72 0.10 -13.89 -9.23
CA HIS A 72 -0.30 -13.22 -7.99
C HIS A 72 -1.54 -12.35 -8.19
N TYR A 73 -1.61 -11.53 -9.23
CA TYR A 73 -2.78 -10.68 -9.50
C TYR A 73 -4.02 -11.49 -9.88
N ASP A 74 -3.87 -12.58 -10.63
CA ASP A 74 -4.98 -13.50 -10.90
C ASP A 74 -5.54 -14.13 -9.61
N ARG A 75 -4.65 -14.49 -8.68
CA ARG A 75 -5.07 -14.99 -7.36
C ARG A 75 -5.73 -13.88 -6.54
N MET A 76 -5.21 -12.65 -6.57
CA MET A 76 -5.86 -11.50 -5.93
C MET A 76 -7.27 -11.29 -6.46
N LYS A 77 -7.47 -11.35 -7.78
CA LYS A 77 -8.79 -11.21 -8.42
C LYS A 77 -9.77 -12.29 -7.98
N ARG A 78 -9.31 -13.54 -7.87
CA ARG A 78 -10.13 -14.65 -7.33
C ARG A 78 -10.50 -14.43 -5.86
N SER A 79 -9.54 -14.03 -5.02
CA SER A 79 -9.78 -13.73 -3.61
C SER A 79 -10.73 -12.55 -3.42
N ALA A 80 -10.60 -11.49 -4.25
CA ALA A 80 -11.52 -10.37 -4.27
C ALA A 80 -12.94 -10.82 -4.64
N ASN A 81 -13.07 -11.69 -5.64
CA ASN A 81 -14.36 -12.25 -6.06
C ASN A 81 -15.05 -13.04 -4.92
N VAL A 82 -14.32 -13.86 -4.16
CA VAL A 82 -14.85 -14.58 -2.99
C VAL A 82 -15.44 -13.61 -1.96
N MET A 83 -14.79 -12.46 -1.78
CA MET A 83 -15.24 -11.38 -0.90
C MET A 83 -16.28 -10.45 -1.55
N ARG A 84 -16.79 -10.79 -2.74
CA ARG A 84 -17.72 -9.98 -3.54
C ARG A 84 -17.20 -8.59 -3.89
N MET A 85 -15.89 -8.43 -4.03
CA MET A 85 -15.22 -7.22 -4.48
C MET A 85 -14.83 -7.34 -5.96
N THR A 86 -14.87 -6.22 -6.69
CA THR A 86 -14.39 -6.12 -8.08
C THR A 86 -13.15 -5.23 -8.10
N LEU A 87 -12.06 -5.73 -8.66
CA LEU A 87 -10.84 -4.94 -8.85
C LEU A 87 -11.02 -3.99 -10.04
N PRO A 88 -10.55 -2.73 -9.94
CA PRO A 88 -10.72 -1.74 -11.00
C PRO A 88 -9.77 -1.92 -12.19
N HIS A 89 -8.71 -2.72 -12.04
CA HIS A 89 -7.71 -2.98 -13.07
C HIS A 89 -7.68 -4.47 -13.45
N SER A 90 -7.34 -4.73 -14.71
CA SER A 90 -7.02 -6.07 -15.23
C SER A 90 -5.65 -6.56 -14.73
N THR A 91 -5.39 -7.86 -14.87
CA THR A 91 -4.08 -8.44 -14.51
C THR A 91 -2.99 -7.85 -15.40
N GLU A 92 -3.31 -7.61 -16.67
CA GLU A 92 -2.40 -7.07 -17.68
C GLU A 92 -2.02 -5.60 -17.40
N GLU A 93 -2.92 -4.79 -16.85
CA GLU A 93 -2.62 -3.41 -16.47
C GLU A 93 -1.74 -3.30 -15.22
N LEU A 94 -1.69 -4.36 -14.39
CA LEU A 94 -0.97 -4.38 -13.12
C LEU A 94 0.44 -5.01 -13.21
N VAL A 95 0.80 -5.58 -14.36
CA VAL A 95 2.09 -6.26 -14.63
C VAL A 95 2.94 -5.42 -15.56
#